data_AF-A0A1G2Z9J7-F1
#
_entry.id   AF-A0A1G2Z9J7-F1
#
_cell.length_a   1.000
_cell.length_b   1.000
_cell.length_c   1.000
_cell.angle_alpha   90.00
_cell.angle_beta   90.00
_cell.angle_gamma   90.00
#
_symmetry.space_group_name_H-M   'P 1'
#
loop_
_entity.id
_entity.type
_entity.pdbx_description
1 polymer ?
#
loop_
_entity_poly.entity_id
_entity_poly.type
_entity_poly.pdbx_seq_one_letter_code
_entity_poly.pdbx_strand_id
1 'polypeptide(L)'
;MALPVSQVLQEWIIGKTQSIPAPLSVSRIAAIDRLRILAVIGIVWFHAEEAPYRLISYTGLPVFLLIFFSLVVKRGCADTTTHFLKRRWDRLMMPWLFWCVLYALCKLAKAACIMDLSSLYGLFSVKTLVVGTNPHLWYLPFAFLSGILVHVLNGRTLRVNNTMVIVTATIVGVFALVPHAIGISGPPLTEPLPQWRFGLAAIPLGFAVGRCLLMPSGETQRMLLSVVSAITVGGCVVLYSLGFASPAVPYGLAMLLVCLAYGWQAKDRVFFSAAAPLTFGIYLIHPLVAYGLKQLVVPSQHFVAFVALTVCISGLLTLSLVNTRLRRFV
;
A
#
# COMPACT_ATOMS: atom_id res chain seq x y z
N MET A 1 33.68 27.55 48.08
CA MET A 1 32.56 26.79 48.63
C MET A 1 32.11 25.81 47.54
N ALA A 2 32.58 24.57 47.61
CA ALA A 2 32.32 23.57 46.56
C ALA A 2 30.94 22.94 46.78
N LEU A 3 30.10 22.95 45.74
CA LEU A 3 28.81 22.25 45.80
C LEU A 3 29.05 20.74 45.88
N PRO A 4 28.26 20.01 46.69
CA PRO A 4 28.38 18.56 46.82
C PRO A 4 28.08 17.88 45.48
N VAL A 5 28.94 16.92 45.10
CA VAL A 5 28.87 16.14 43.84
C VAL A 5 27.49 15.51 43.59
N SER A 6 26.70 15.29 44.65
CA SER A 6 25.32 14.79 44.55
C SER A 6 24.34 15.77 43.91
N GLN A 7 24.52 17.09 44.05
CA GLN A 7 23.64 18.09 43.45
C GLN A 7 23.89 18.24 41.94
N VAL A 8 25.16 18.17 41.50
CA VAL A 8 25.52 18.23 40.07
C VAL A 8 24.99 17.01 39.31
N LEU A 9 24.99 15.83 39.94
CA LEU A 9 24.39 14.62 39.37
C LEU A 9 22.86 14.68 39.33
N GLN A 10 22.21 15.27 40.33
CA GLN A 10 20.75 15.46 40.32
C GLN A 10 20.30 16.43 39.22
N GLU A 11 20.99 17.54 39.01
CA GLU A 11 20.69 18.47 37.91
C GLU A 11 20.96 17.85 36.53
N TRP A 12 21.97 16.98 36.41
CA TRP A 12 22.25 16.28 35.14
C TRP A 12 21.22 15.17 34.83
N ILE A 13 20.66 14.53 35.85
CA ILE A 13 19.60 13.52 35.70
C ILE A 13 18.23 14.18 35.45
N ILE A 14 17.94 15.32 36.08
CA ILE A 14 16.67 16.03 35.93
C ILE A 14 16.64 16.89 34.65
N GLY A 15 17.78 17.40 34.19
CA GLY A 15 17.91 18.25 33.00
C GLY A 15 17.77 17.55 31.64
N LYS A 16 17.68 16.21 31.58
CA LYS A 16 17.59 15.44 30.32
C LYS A 16 16.20 14.90 29.97
N THR A 17 15.18 15.22 30.76
CA THR A 17 13.76 14.96 30.45
C THR A 17 13.01 16.23 30.07
N GLN A 18 13.66 17.16 29.36
CA GLN A 18 12.88 18.04 28.49
C GLN A 18 12.29 17.16 27.39
N SER A 19 11.03 16.74 27.60
CA SER A 19 10.20 16.14 26.58
C SER A 19 10.21 17.09 25.38
N ILE A 20 11.00 16.77 24.36
CA ILE A 20 10.95 17.45 23.07
C ILE A 20 9.47 17.51 22.72
N PRO A 21 8.85 18.70 22.58
CA PRO A 21 7.45 18.81 22.26
C PRO A 21 7.24 18.00 20.99
N ALA A 22 6.53 16.88 21.14
CA ALA A 22 6.36 15.93 20.06
C ALA A 22 5.77 16.72 18.88
N PRO A 23 6.42 16.71 17.71
CA PRO A 23 5.97 17.50 16.58
C PRO A 23 4.50 17.19 16.33
N LEU A 24 3.65 18.22 16.36
CA LEU A 24 2.19 18.17 16.24
C LEU A 24 1.79 16.95 15.42
N SER A 25 1.35 15.90 16.13
CA SER A 25 1.14 14.60 15.52
C SER A 25 0.11 14.77 14.41
N VAL A 26 0.53 14.62 13.15
CA VAL A 26 -0.38 14.58 12.00
C VAL A 26 -1.51 13.64 12.38
N SER A 27 -2.74 14.19 12.50
CA SER A 27 -3.87 13.48 13.08
C SER A 27 -4.03 12.12 12.43
N ARG A 28 -3.75 11.08 13.23
CA ARG A 28 -3.76 9.69 12.82
C ARG A 28 -5.20 9.27 12.59
N ILE A 29 -5.51 8.70 11.43
CA ILE A 29 -6.87 8.25 11.10
C ILE A 29 -6.97 6.76 11.44
N ALA A 30 -7.42 6.44 12.66
CA ALA A 30 -7.45 5.08 13.18
C ALA A 30 -8.24 4.09 12.29
N ALA A 31 -9.29 4.56 11.60
CA ALA A 31 -10.06 3.75 10.66
C ALA A 31 -9.22 3.29 9.45
N ILE A 32 -8.34 4.15 8.94
CA ILE A 32 -7.44 3.84 7.83
C ILE A 32 -6.41 2.78 8.26
N ASP A 33 -5.95 2.83 9.50
CA ASP A 33 -5.02 1.83 10.02
C ASP A 33 -5.65 0.44 10.13
N ARG A 34 -6.89 0.36 10.62
CA ARG A 34 -7.67 -0.89 10.62
C ARG A 34 -7.85 -1.41 9.20
N LEU A 35 -8.20 -0.51 8.27
CA LEU A 35 -8.39 -0.87 6.86
C LEU A 35 -7.09 -1.38 6.21
N ARG A 36 -5.93 -0.80 6.53
CA ARG A 36 -4.63 -1.30 6.06
C ARG A 36 -4.30 -2.69 6.59
N ILE A 37 -4.64 -2.98 7.84
CA ILE A 37 -4.46 -4.32 8.43
C ILE A 37 -5.36 -5.33 7.72
N LEU A 38 -6.64 -4.99 7.51
CA LEU A 38 -7.55 -5.86 6.77
C LEU A 38 -7.10 -6.06 5.32
N ALA A 39 -6.62 -5.00 4.67
CA ALA A 39 -6.11 -5.04 3.30
C ALA A 39 -4.90 -5.97 3.16
N VAL A 40 -3.93 -5.93 4.09
CA VAL A 40 -2.78 -6.84 4.01
C VAL A 40 -3.18 -8.30 4.23
N ILE A 41 -4.14 -8.59 5.11
CA ILE A 41 -4.71 -9.93 5.26
C ILE A 41 -5.37 -10.38 3.95
N GLY A 42 -6.14 -9.50 3.31
CA GLY A 42 -6.73 -9.75 1.99
C GLY A 42 -5.67 -10.04 0.90
N ILE A 43 -4.57 -9.30 0.88
CA ILE A 43 -3.45 -9.58 -0.04
C ILE A 43 -2.86 -10.97 0.20
N VAL A 44 -2.61 -11.36 1.45
CA VAL A 44 -2.07 -12.69 1.75
C VAL A 44 -3.06 -13.78 1.36
N TRP A 45 -4.35 -13.58 1.62
CA TRP A 45 -5.41 -14.49 1.21
C TRP A 45 -5.51 -14.63 -0.31
N PHE A 46 -5.37 -13.54 -1.06
CA PHE A 46 -5.39 -13.56 -2.54
C PHE A 46 -4.28 -14.45 -3.13
N HIS A 47 -3.13 -14.52 -2.46
CA HIS A 47 -1.98 -15.35 -2.86
C HIS A 47 -2.03 -16.78 -2.33
N ALA A 48 -3.00 -17.14 -1.48
CA ALA A 48 -3.33 -18.52 -1.21
C ALA A 48 -4.04 -19.08 -2.46
N GLU A 49 -3.31 -19.87 -3.25
CA GLU A 49 -3.83 -20.57 -4.42
C GLU A 49 -5.10 -21.33 -4.06
N GLU A 50 -6.10 -21.30 -4.95
CA GLU A 50 -7.41 -21.97 -4.77
C GLU A 50 -8.29 -21.48 -3.61
N ALA A 51 -7.85 -20.49 -2.82
CA ALA A 51 -8.66 -19.98 -1.74
C ALA A 51 -10.02 -19.45 -2.26
N PRO A 52 -11.12 -19.67 -1.53
CA PRO A 52 -12.41 -19.12 -1.92
C PRO A 52 -12.37 -17.60 -1.82
N TYR A 53 -13.21 -16.91 -2.60
CA TYR A 53 -13.34 -15.46 -2.56
C TYR A 53 -12.05 -14.67 -2.87
N ARG A 54 -11.07 -15.25 -3.59
CA ARG A 54 -9.83 -14.56 -4.00
C ARG A 54 -10.09 -13.20 -4.65
N LEU A 55 -11.13 -13.09 -5.47
CA LEU A 55 -11.52 -11.83 -6.09
C LEU A 55 -11.87 -10.73 -5.07
N ILE A 56 -12.58 -11.08 -3.99
CA ILE A 56 -12.89 -10.15 -2.90
C ILE A 56 -11.61 -9.81 -2.14
N SER A 57 -10.76 -10.79 -1.84
CA SER A 57 -9.51 -10.57 -1.11
C SER A 57 -8.53 -9.67 -1.88
N TYR A 58 -8.58 -9.69 -3.21
CA TYR A 58 -7.79 -8.81 -4.07
C TYR A 58 -8.10 -7.31 -3.88
N THR A 59 -9.23 -6.96 -3.24
CA THR A 59 -9.59 -5.60 -2.80
C THR A 59 -8.49 -4.92 -1.97
N GLY A 60 -7.66 -5.68 -1.26
CA GLY A 60 -6.56 -5.13 -0.46
C GLY A 60 -5.59 -4.27 -1.26
N LEU A 61 -5.33 -4.62 -2.52
CA LEU A 61 -4.40 -3.88 -3.38
C LEU A 61 -4.91 -2.48 -3.75
N PRO A 62 -6.10 -2.32 -4.36
CA PRO A 62 -6.65 -1.00 -4.63
C PRO A 62 -6.87 -0.18 -3.35
N VAL A 63 -7.19 -0.81 -2.21
CA VAL A 63 -7.23 -0.10 -0.91
C VAL A 63 -5.88 0.57 -0.60
N PHE A 64 -4.77 -0.16 -0.71
CA PHE A 64 -3.44 0.42 -0.47
C PHE A 64 -3.11 1.55 -1.44
N LEU A 65 -3.41 1.38 -2.73
CA LEU A 65 -3.15 2.40 -3.76
C LEU A 65 -4.00 3.66 -3.53
N LEU A 66 -5.31 3.51 -3.28
CA LEU A 66 -6.22 4.63 -3.02
C LEU A 66 -5.79 5.42 -1.79
N ILE A 67 -5.45 4.74 -0.69
CA ILE A 67 -4.91 5.38 0.53
C ILE A 67 -3.58 6.07 0.23
N PHE A 68 -2.69 5.42 -0.52
CA PHE A 68 -1.39 5.98 -0.84
C PHE A 68 -1.51 7.29 -1.62
N PHE A 69 -2.30 7.30 -2.71
CA PHE A 69 -2.46 8.47 -3.55
C PHE A 69 -3.28 9.58 -2.87
N SER A 70 -4.29 9.24 -2.08
CA SER A 70 -5.05 10.24 -1.32
C SER A 70 -4.17 10.95 -0.28
N LEU A 71 -3.26 10.21 0.39
CA LEU A 71 -2.31 10.79 1.34
C LEU A 71 -1.21 11.61 0.65
N VAL A 72 -0.83 11.28 -0.59
CA VAL A 72 0.05 12.14 -1.40
C VAL A 72 -0.62 13.50 -1.63
N VAL A 73 -1.90 13.51 -2.02
CA VAL A 73 -2.66 14.76 -2.26
C VAL A 73 -2.90 15.53 -0.96
N LYS A 74 -3.37 14.86 0.10
CA LYS A 74 -3.70 15.49 1.40
C LYS A 74 -2.51 16.22 2.03
N ARG A 75 -1.29 15.68 1.88
CA ARG A 75 -0.08 16.32 2.44
C ARG A 75 0.25 17.66 1.76
N GLY A 76 -0.39 17.96 0.62
CA GLY A 76 -0.26 19.24 -0.08
C GLY A 76 1.11 19.44 -0.73
N CYS A 77 1.33 20.66 -1.21
CA CYS A 77 2.57 21.11 -1.87
C CYS A 77 3.52 21.85 -0.91
N ALA A 78 3.39 21.63 0.40
CA ALA A 78 4.26 22.27 1.39
C ALA A 78 5.71 21.72 1.32
N ASP A 79 5.88 20.48 0.86
CA ASP A 79 7.18 19.87 0.61
C ASP A 79 7.71 20.31 -0.77
N THR A 80 9.00 20.66 -0.87
CA THR A 80 9.67 20.83 -2.17
C THR A 80 9.69 19.52 -2.94
N THR A 81 9.69 19.57 -4.27
CA THR A 81 9.75 18.37 -5.14
C THR A 81 10.94 17.47 -4.78
N THR A 82 12.11 18.05 -4.48
CA THR A 82 13.31 17.29 -4.07
C THR A 82 13.10 16.56 -2.75
N HIS A 83 12.52 17.22 -1.74
CA HIS A 83 12.23 16.59 -0.46
C HIS A 83 11.19 15.47 -0.60
N PHE A 84 10.16 15.71 -1.41
CA PHE A 84 9.16 14.70 -1.77
C PHE A 84 9.81 13.48 -2.42
N LEU A 85 10.63 13.68 -3.46
CA LEU A 85 11.32 12.61 -4.19
C LEU A 85 12.22 11.80 -3.28
N LYS A 86 13.08 12.47 -2.49
CA LYS A 86 13.98 11.80 -1.53
C LYS A 86 13.21 10.92 -0.55
N ARG A 87 12.14 11.44 0.07
CA ARG A 87 11.33 10.66 1.02
C ARG A 87 10.65 9.46 0.36
N ARG A 88 10.19 9.60 -0.89
CA ARG A 88 9.56 8.49 -1.62
C ARG A 88 10.58 7.46 -2.08
N TRP A 89 11.76 7.90 -2.49
CA TRP A 89 12.88 7.02 -2.81
C TRP A 89 13.27 6.15 -1.61
N ASP A 90 13.50 6.79 -0.46
CA ASP A 90 13.91 6.11 0.77
C ASP A 90 12.86 5.10 1.27
N ARG A 91 11.56 5.38 1.04
CA ARG A 91 10.45 4.55 1.52
C ARG A 91 9.98 3.49 0.52
N LEU A 92 10.27 3.63 -0.76
CA LEU A 92 9.77 2.73 -1.80
C LEU A 92 10.92 2.09 -2.58
N MET A 93 11.82 2.90 -3.14
CA MET A 93 12.85 2.38 -4.04
C MET A 93 13.98 1.67 -3.30
N MET A 94 14.40 2.18 -2.15
CA MET A 94 15.41 1.51 -1.32
C MET A 94 14.92 0.14 -0.80
N PRO A 95 13.72 0.01 -0.22
CA PRO A 95 13.13 -1.31 0.08
C PRO A 95 13.01 -2.19 -1.16
N TRP A 96 12.51 -1.65 -2.28
CA TRP A 96 12.36 -2.41 -3.52
C TRP A 96 13.68 -3.04 -3.97
N LEU A 97 14.77 -2.25 -4.04
CA LEU A 97 16.10 -2.74 -4.39
C LEU A 97 16.59 -3.82 -3.42
N PHE A 98 16.44 -3.59 -2.11
CA PHE A 98 16.84 -4.57 -1.09
C PHE A 98 16.10 -5.91 -1.28
N TRP A 99 14.77 -5.87 -1.43
CA TRP A 99 13.97 -7.06 -1.61
C TRP A 99 14.19 -7.74 -2.97
N CYS A 100 14.49 -6.97 -4.03
CA CYS A 100 14.93 -7.51 -5.31
C CYS A 100 16.18 -8.39 -5.13
N VAL A 101 17.20 -7.88 -4.46
CA VAL A 101 18.44 -8.64 -4.19
C VAL A 101 18.15 -9.87 -3.34
N LEU A 102 17.39 -9.73 -2.24
CA LEU A 102 17.08 -10.84 -1.35
C LEU A 102 16.32 -11.97 -2.08
N TYR A 103 15.29 -11.64 -2.87
CA TYR A 103 14.57 -12.64 -3.64
C TYR A 103 15.42 -13.27 -4.76
N ALA A 104 16.34 -12.52 -5.37
CA ALA A 104 17.30 -13.09 -6.32
C ALA A 104 18.21 -14.13 -5.63
N LEU A 105 18.74 -13.80 -4.45
CA LEU A 105 19.58 -14.71 -3.67
C LEU A 105 18.82 -15.98 -3.27
N CYS A 106 17.57 -15.85 -2.81
CA CYS A 106 16.73 -17.02 -2.51
C CYS A 106 16.49 -17.90 -3.74
N LYS A 107 16.24 -17.30 -4.91
CA LYS A 107 16.08 -18.03 -6.18
C LYS A 107 17.37 -18.74 -6.60
N LEU A 108 18.52 -18.05 -6.46
CA LEU A 108 19.83 -18.62 -6.77
C LEU A 108 20.16 -19.80 -5.85
N ALA A 109 19.95 -19.64 -4.54
CA ALA A 109 20.15 -20.71 -3.57
C ALA A 109 19.28 -21.92 -3.89
N LYS A 110 17.99 -21.71 -4.21
CA LYS A 110 17.09 -22.78 -4.65
C LYS A 110 17.62 -23.48 -5.90
N ALA A 111 17.96 -22.72 -6.94
CA ALA A 111 18.47 -23.25 -8.22
C ALA A 111 19.72 -24.11 -8.02
N ALA A 112 20.65 -23.65 -7.16
CA ALA A 112 21.85 -24.39 -6.82
C ALA A 112 21.53 -25.71 -6.08
N CYS A 113 20.58 -25.69 -5.14
CA CYS A 113 20.17 -26.90 -4.40
C CYS A 113 19.49 -27.95 -5.29
N ILE A 114 18.71 -27.54 -6.29
CA ILE A 114 17.99 -28.46 -7.18
C ILE A 114 18.72 -28.73 -8.52
N MET A 115 19.90 -28.15 -8.71
CA MET A 115 20.69 -28.20 -9.96
C MET A 115 19.92 -27.76 -11.22
N ASP A 116 18.99 -26.81 -11.08
CA ASP A 116 18.19 -26.28 -12.20
C ASP A 116 18.60 -24.85 -12.57
N LEU A 117 19.60 -24.74 -13.45
CA LEU A 117 20.08 -23.46 -13.97
C LEU A 117 19.07 -22.76 -14.89
N SER A 118 18.06 -23.47 -15.42
CA SER A 118 17.06 -22.88 -16.32
C SER A 118 16.26 -21.78 -15.62
N SER A 119 16.05 -21.94 -14.31
CA SER A 119 15.38 -20.98 -13.43
C SER A 119 16.12 -19.62 -13.31
N LEU A 120 17.43 -19.57 -13.62
CA LEU A 120 18.23 -18.35 -13.52
C LEU A 120 18.11 -17.42 -14.73
N TYR A 121 17.80 -17.95 -15.93
CA TYR A 121 17.65 -17.11 -17.12
C TYR A 121 16.56 -16.04 -16.93
N GLY A 122 15.51 -16.34 -16.18
CA GLY A 122 14.47 -15.37 -15.83
C GLY A 122 14.97 -14.17 -15.03
N LEU A 123 16.01 -14.33 -14.20
CA LEU A 123 16.57 -13.26 -13.37
C LEU A 123 17.21 -12.15 -14.22
N PHE A 124 17.82 -12.51 -15.35
CA PHE A 124 18.51 -11.56 -16.23
C PHE A 124 17.61 -10.95 -17.31
N SER A 125 16.31 -11.24 -17.30
CA SER A 125 15.37 -10.63 -18.24
C SER A 125 15.18 -9.14 -17.97
N VAL A 126 14.97 -8.33 -19.02
CA VAL A 126 14.64 -6.90 -18.92
C VAL A 126 13.41 -6.66 -18.03
N LYS A 127 12.48 -7.62 -18.04
CA LYS A 127 11.30 -7.65 -17.17
C LYS A 127 11.66 -7.56 -15.68
N THR A 128 12.72 -8.25 -15.25
CA THR A 128 13.18 -8.22 -13.84
C THR A 128 13.61 -6.83 -13.41
N LEU A 129 14.10 -5.97 -14.32
CA LEU A 129 14.49 -4.60 -13.98
C LEU A 129 13.29 -3.71 -13.61
N VAL A 130 12.11 -3.98 -14.16
CA VAL A 130 10.90 -3.15 -13.92
C VAL A 130 10.00 -3.75 -12.84
N VAL A 131 9.84 -5.08 -12.83
CA VAL A 131 9.00 -5.78 -11.85
C VAL A 131 9.73 -5.98 -10.53
N GLY A 132 11.04 -6.25 -10.62
CA GLY A 132 11.81 -6.90 -9.57
C GLY A 132 11.86 -8.41 -9.75
N THR A 133 12.58 -9.07 -8.86
CA THR A 133 12.86 -10.52 -8.93
C THR A 133 11.72 -11.39 -8.43
N ASN A 134 10.66 -10.76 -7.89
CA ASN A 134 9.41 -11.38 -7.52
C ASN A 134 8.25 -10.52 -8.06
N PRO A 135 7.23 -11.10 -8.71
CA PRO A 135 6.08 -10.35 -9.24
C PRO A 135 5.52 -9.33 -8.24
N HIS A 136 5.37 -9.69 -6.97
CA HIS A 136 4.77 -8.84 -5.93
C HIS A 136 5.49 -7.51 -5.70
N LEU A 137 6.75 -7.38 -6.14
CA LEU A 137 7.51 -6.14 -5.97
C LEU A 137 7.08 -5.01 -6.93
N TRP A 138 6.30 -5.30 -7.98
CA TRP A 138 5.88 -4.30 -8.97
C TRP A 138 5.18 -3.08 -8.36
N TYR A 139 4.49 -3.26 -7.21
CA TYR A 139 3.73 -2.21 -6.52
C TYR A 139 4.60 -1.00 -6.16
N LEU A 140 5.85 -1.22 -5.76
CA LEU A 140 6.73 -0.17 -5.25
C LEU A 140 7.17 0.81 -6.36
N PRO A 141 7.76 0.36 -7.49
CA PRO A 141 8.10 1.26 -8.61
C PRO A 141 6.85 1.92 -9.19
N PHE A 142 5.73 1.19 -9.28
CA PHE A 142 4.47 1.76 -9.71
C PHE A 142 4.00 2.90 -8.80
N ALA A 143 3.97 2.68 -7.48
CA ALA A 143 3.54 3.68 -6.51
C ALA A 143 4.51 4.88 -6.45
N PHE A 144 5.81 4.66 -6.66
CA PHE A 144 6.80 5.73 -6.74
C PHE A 144 6.54 6.64 -7.95
N LEU A 145 6.50 6.08 -9.16
CA LEU A 145 6.29 6.84 -10.40
C LEU A 145 4.93 7.53 -10.41
N SER A 146 3.88 6.81 -10.06
CA SER A 146 2.52 7.34 -9.98
C SER A 146 2.39 8.40 -8.87
N GLY A 147 3.13 8.25 -7.76
CA GLY A 147 3.17 9.23 -6.69
C GLY A 147 3.80 10.56 -7.13
N ILE A 148 4.82 10.52 -7.99
CA ILE A 148 5.41 11.71 -8.62
C ILE A 148 4.36 12.40 -9.50
N LEU A 149 3.68 11.63 -10.36
CA LEU A 149 2.60 12.15 -11.21
C LEU A 149 1.52 12.84 -10.38
N VAL A 150 1.02 12.18 -9.32
CA VAL A 150 0.01 12.73 -8.41
C VAL A 150 0.51 14.01 -7.73
N HIS A 151 1.77 14.06 -7.30
CA HIS A 151 2.34 15.26 -6.69
C HIS A 151 2.38 16.45 -7.66
N VAL A 152 2.83 16.22 -8.90
CA VAL A 152 2.86 17.25 -9.96
C VAL A 152 1.45 17.71 -10.31
N LEU A 153 0.50 16.78 -10.50
CA LEU A 153 -0.90 17.11 -10.80
C LEU A 153 -1.55 17.90 -9.65
N ASN A 154 -1.25 17.56 -8.39
CA ASN A 154 -1.79 18.28 -7.25
C ASN A 154 -1.32 19.74 -7.25
N GLY A 155 -0.02 19.98 -7.49
CA GLY A 155 0.53 21.33 -7.61
C GLY A 155 -0.11 22.15 -8.74
N ARG A 156 -0.33 21.53 -9.90
CA ARG A 156 -0.96 22.19 -11.06
C ARG A 156 -2.45 22.51 -10.84
N THR A 157 -3.13 21.76 -9.97
CA THR A 157 -4.58 21.91 -9.73
C THR A 157 -4.91 22.66 -8.43
N LEU A 158 -3.92 23.28 -7.77
CA LEU A 158 -4.16 24.05 -6.54
C LEU A 158 -5.11 25.24 -6.74
N ARG A 159 -5.03 25.90 -7.90
CA ARG A 159 -5.85 27.09 -8.22
C ARG A 159 -7.20 26.74 -8.84
N VAL A 160 -7.44 25.47 -9.10
CA VAL A 160 -8.66 24.98 -9.74
C VAL A 160 -9.68 24.63 -8.66
N ASN A 161 -10.96 24.90 -8.93
CA ASN A 161 -12.05 24.55 -8.03
C ASN A 161 -11.99 23.05 -7.64
N ASN A 162 -11.96 22.77 -6.34
CA ASN A 162 -11.82 21.41 -5.81
C ASN A 162 -12.91 20.45 -6.32
N THR A 163 -14.17 20.90 -6.35
CA THR A 163 -15.29 20.08 -6.80
C THR A 163 -15.12 19.66 -8.26
N MET A 164 -14.71 20.60 -9.13
CA MET A 164 -14.44 20.30 -10.54
C MET A 164 -13.32 19.26 -10.67
N VAL A 165 -12.23 19.43 -9.93
CA VAL A 165 -11.11 18.47 -9.94
C VAL A 165 -11.54 17.10 -9.43
N ILE A 166 -12.34 17.03 -8.35
CA ILE A 166 -12.87 15.79 -7.78
C ILE A 166 -13.74 15.06 -8.81
N VAL A 167 -14.69 15.76 -9.44
CA VAL A 167 -15.59 15.18 -10.44
C VAL A 167 -14.81 14.67 -11.64
N THR A 168 -13.93 15.50 -12.22
CA THR A 168 -13.11 15.10 -13.37
C THR A 168 -12.22 13.90 -13.05
N ALA A 169 -11.53 13.91 -11.90
CA ALA A 169 -10.68 12.79 -11.49
C ALA A 169 -11.50 11.51 -11.24
N THR A 170 -12.70 11.62 -10.67
CA THR A 170 -13.60 10.47 -10.48
C THR A 170 -14.01 9.87 -11.81
N ILE A 171 -14.44 10.71 -12.76
CA ILE A 171 -14.84 10.27 -14.10
C ILE A 171 -13.66 9.58 -14.81
N VAL A 172 -12.49 10.22 -14.85
CA VAL A 172 -11.28 9.65 -15.46
C VAL A 172 -10.91 8.31 -14.79
N GLY A 173 -11.06 8.21 -13.47
CA GLY A 173 -10.79 6.98 -12.73
C GLY A 173 -11.74 5.83 -13.04
N VAL A 174 -13.04 6.11 -13.16
CA VAL A 174 -14.03 5.11 -13.59
C VAL A 174 -13.74 4.66 -15.02
N PHE A 175 -13.46 5.58 -15.94
CA PHE A 175 -13.09 5.21 -17.32
C PHE A 175 -11.77 4.43 -17.40
N ALA A 176 -10.81 4.70 -16.52
CA ALA A 176 -9.55 3.95 -16.45
C ALA A 176 -9.72 2.48 -16.04
N LEU A 177 -10.89 2.07 -15.52
CA LEU A 177 -11.21 0.66 -15.29
C LEU A 177 -11.49 -0.10 -16.60
N VAL A 178 -11.92 0.59 -17.65
CA VAL A 178 -12.30 -0.03 -18.95
C VAL A 178 -11.09 -0.66 -19.67
N PRO A 179 -9.93 0.01 -19.82
CA PRO A 179 -8.74 -0.64 -20.41
C PRO A 179 -8.31 -1.89 -19.65
N HIS A 180 -8.45 -1.91 -18.32
CA HIS A 180 -8.16 -3.11 -17.54
C HIS A 180 -9.15 -4.23 -17.83
N ALA A 181 -10.45 -3.92 -17.88
CA ALA A 181 -11.51 -4.85 -18.23
C ALA A 181 -11.31 -5.51 -19.61
N ILE A 182 -11.07 -4.70 -20.64
CA ILE A 182 -10.82 -5.16 -22.02
C ILE A 182 -9.49 -5.93 -22.10
N GLY A 183 -8.49 -5.45 -21.36
CA GLY A 183 -7.14 -5.99 -21.36
C GLY A 183 -6.99 -7.45 -20.94
N ILE A 184 -7.99 -7.99 -20.23
CA ILE A 184 -8.03 -9.41 -19.83
C ILE A 184 -8.34 -10.31 -21.03
N SER A 185 -9.04 -9.81 -22.04
CA SER A 185 -9.42 -10.57 -23.24
C SER A 185 -8.41 -10.48 -24.39
N GLY A 186 -7.39 -9.62 -24.24
CA GLY A 186 -6.36 -9.41 -25.26
C GLY A 186 -5.20 -10.41 -25.18
N PRO A 187 -4.23 -10.33 -26.11
CA PRO A 187 -3.00 -11.11 -26.03
C PRO A 187 -2.29 -10.84 -24.70
N PRO A 188 -1.65 -11.86 -24.10
CA PRO A 188 -1.00 -11.74 -22.81
C PRO A 188 0.11 -10.69 -22.89
N LEU A 189 -0.04 -9.61 -22.15
CA LEU A 189 1.04 -8.63 -22.01
C LEU A 189 2.14 -9.20 -21.15
N THR A 190 3.37 -8.77 -21.42
CA THR A 190 4.50 -9.03 -20.55
C THR A 190 4.33 -8.28 -19.23
N GLU A 191 4.60 -8.95 -18.11
CA GLU A 191 4.64 -8.28 -16.80
C GLU A 191 5.71 -7.17 -16.83
N PRO A 192 5.50 -6.02 -16.14
CA PRO A 192 4.44 -5.76 -15.16
C PRO A 192 3.20 -5.07 -15.75
N LEU A 193 3.04 -5.05 -17.07
CA LEU A 193 2.00 -4.23 -17.71
C LEU A 193 0.57 -4.58 -17.26
N PRO A 194 0.17 -5.86 -17.10
CA PRO A 194 -1.14 -6.19 -16.55
C PRO A 194 -1.37 -5.59 -15.16
N GLN A 195 -0.34 -5.64 -14.31
CA GLN A 195 -0.40 -5.15 -12.94
C GLN A 195 -0.45 -3.61 -12.89
N TRP A 196 0.35 -2.94 -13.70
CA TRP A 196 0.33 -1.47 -13.80
C TRP A 196 -1.00 -0.98 -14.36
N ARG A 197 -1.53 -1.66 -15.38
CA ARG A 197 -2.86 -1.40 -15.93
C ARG A 197 -3.95 -1.56 -14.88
N PHE A 198 -3.88 -2.59 -14.03
CA PHE A 198 -4.77 -2.71 -12.88
C PHE A 198 -4.67 -1.49 -11.97
N GLY A 199 -3.46 -1.01 -11.66
CA GLY A 199 -3.23 0.14 -10.77
C GLY A 199 -3.64 1.51 -11.33
N LEU A 200 -3.80 1.66 -12.66
CA LEU A 200 -4.06 2.96 -13.31
C LEU A 200 -5.31 3.66 -12.75
N ALA A 201 -6.40 2.94 -12.53
CA ALA A 201 -7.64 3.52 -12.02
C ALA A 201 -7.48 4.10 -10.60
N ALA A 202 -6.62 3.50 -9.77
CA ALA A 202 -6.38 3.99 -8.42
C ALA A 202 -5.73 5.39 -8.38
N ILE A 203 -4.99 5.80 -9.43
CA ILE A 203 -4.30 7.09 -9.47
C ILE A 203 -5.32 8.26 -9.39
N PRO A 204 -6.23 8.45 -10.37
CA PRO A 204 -7.19 9.54 -10.33
C PRO A 204 -8.28 9.33 -9.26
N LEU A 205 -8.66 8.09 -8.95
CA LEU A 205 -9.61 7.81 -7.87
C LEU A 205 -9.06 8.17 -6.48
N GLY A 206 -7.83 7.77 -6.18
CA GLY A 206 -7.15 8.15 -4.95
C GLY A 206 -6.86 9.65 -4.90
N PHE A 207 -6.59 10.27 -6.05
CA PHE A 207 -6.48 11.73 -6.18
C PHE A 207 -7.79 12.43 -5.80
N ALA A 208 -8.94 11.98 -6.32
CA ALA A 208 -10.26 12.51 -6.01
C ALA A 208 -10.58 12.41 -4.52
N VAL A 209 -10.34 11.24 -3.92
CA VAL A 209 -10.46 11.03 -2.46
C VAL A 209 -9.58 12.02 -1.71
N GLY A 210 -8.31 12.17 -2.10
CA GLY A 210 -7.38 13.12 -1.49
C GLY A 210 -7.85 14.57 -1.53
N ARG A 211 -8.46 15.02 -2.64
CA ARG A 211 -9.04 16.36 -2.76
C ARG A 211 -10.29 16.54 -1.89
N CYS A 212 -11.10 15.50 -1.70
CA CYS A 212 -12.21 15.54 -0.74
C CYS A 212 -11.69 15.82 0.69
N LEU A 213 -10.54 15.25 1.06
CA LEU A 213 -9.92 15.45 2.39
C LEU A 213 -9.32 16.84 2.61
N LEU A 214 -9.27 17.69 1.57
CA LEU A 214 -8.86 19.10 1.69
C LEU A 214 -10.05 20.03 1.95
N MET A 215 -11.29 19.50 2.01
CA MET A 215 -12.46 20.31 2.31
C MET A 215 -12.45 20.80 3.76
N PRO A 216 -12.76 22.07 4.02
CA PRO A 216 -12.77 22.61 5.38
C PRO A 216 -13.93 22.08 6.22
N SER A 217 -15.10 21.87 5.60
CA SER A 217 -16.28 21.33 6.27
C SER A 217 -16.27 19.80 6.24
N GLY A 218 -16.38 19.18 7.43
CA GLY A 218 -16.51 17.74 7.56
C GLY A 218 -17.80 17.17 6.96
N GLU A 219 -18.86 17.98 6.83
CA GLU A 219 -20.10 17.56 6.15
C GLU A 219 -19.90 17.52 4.64
N THR A 220 -19.35 18.59 4.06
CA THR A 220 -19.03 18.65 2.62
C THR A 220 -18.04 17.56 2.24
N GLN A 221 -17.02 17.31 3.08
CA GLN A 221 -16.09 16.19 2.90
C GLN A 221 -16.83 14.85 2.81
N ARG A 222 -17.71 14.54 3.80
CA ARG A 222 -18.45 13.27 3.85
C ARG A 222 -19.41 13.12 2.68
N MET A 223 -20.10 14.19 2.29
CA MET A 223 -20.96 14.22 1.11
C MET A 223 -20.16 13.91 -0.16
N LEU A 224 -19.04 14.59 -0.39
CA LEU A 224 -18.22 14.38 -1.59
C LEU A 224 -17.60 12.98 -1.62
N LEU A 225 -17.12 12.44 -0.48
CA LEU A 225 -16.67 11.06 -0.39
C LEU A 225 -17.79 10.07 -0.76
N SER A 226 -19.02 10.33 -0.30
CA SER A 226 -20.18 9.50 -0.62
C SER A 226 -20.52 9.55 -2.11
N VAL A 227 -20.45 10.73 -2.74
CA VAL A 227 -20.66 10.92 -4.19
C VAL A 227 -19.60 10.19 -5.01
N VAL A 228 -18.30 10.38 -4.68
CA VAL A 228 -17.19 9.68 -5.35
C VAL A 228 -17.35 8.16 -5.23
N SER A 229 -17.72 7.68 -4.04
CA SER A 229 -17.98 6.27 -3.82
C SER A 229 -19.17 5.75 -4.63
N ALA A 230 -20.29 6.47 -4.65
CA ALA A 230 -21.49 6.09 -5.39
C ALA A 230 -21.23 6.02 -6.91
N ILE A 231 -20.56 7.02 -7.49
CA ILE A 231 -20.20 7.04 -8.92
C ILE A 231 -19.28 5.85 -9.25
N THR A 232 -18.25 5.61 -8.43
CA THR A 232 -17.30 4.52 -8.68
C THR A 232 -17.96 3.15 -8.55
N VAL A 233 -18.79 2.95 -7.52
CA VAL A 233 -19.55 1.70 -7.33
C VAL A 233 -20.54 1.49 -8.46
N GLY A 234 -21.26 2.54 -8.90
CA GLY A 234 -22.15 2.48 -10.05
C GLY A 234 -21.42 2.05 -11.33
N GLY A 235 -20.26 2.64 -11.61
CA GLY A 235 -19.40 2.22 -12.73
C GLY A 235 -18.93 0.76 -12.62
N CYS A 236 -18.57 0.32 -11.40
CA CYS A 236 -18.19 -1.08 -11.16
C CYS A 236 -19.39 -2.03 -11.33
N VAL A 237 -20.59 -1.67 -10.93
CA VAL A 237 -21.82 -2.48 -11.13
C VAL A 237 -22.10 -2.64 -12.63
N VAL A 238 -21.94 -1.58 -13.42
CA VAL A 238 -22.07 -1.66 -14.89
C VAL A 238 -21.02 -2.62 -15.46
N LEU A 239 -19.74 -2.45 -15.10
CA LEU A 239 -18.67 -3.36 -15.57
C LEU A 239 -18.91 -4.81 -15.15
N TYR A 240 -19.38 -5.05 -13.93
CA TYR A 240 -19.73 -6.38 -13.44
C TYR A 240 -20.86 -7.00 -14.27
N SER A 241 -21.90 -6.22 -14.56
CA SER A 241 -23.05 -6.65 -15.38
C SER A 241 -22.67 -6.98 -16.82
N LEU A 242 -21.59 -6.36 -17.32
CA LEU A 242 -20.98 -6.66 -18.62
C LEU A 242 -19.99 -7.85 -18.56
N GLY A 243 -19.90 -8.58 -17.44
CA GLY A 243 -19.03 -9.74 -17.28
C GLY A 243 -17.60 -9.41 -16.82
N PHE A 244 -17.28 -8.15 -16.55
CA PHE A 244 -15.94 -7.73 -16.11
C PHE A 244 -15.79 -7.71 -14.58
N ALA A 245 -16.07 -8.84 -13.92
CA ALA A 245 -16.01 -8.93 -12.46
C ALA A 245 -14.61 -8.69 -11.87
N SER A 246 -13.55 -9.11 -12.59
CA SER A 246 -12.16 -9.02 -12.14
C SER A 246 -11.70 -7.61 -11.76
N PRO A 247 -11.88 -6.57 -12.60
CA PRO A 247 -11.62 -5.17 -12.22
C PRO A 247 -12.70 -4.61 -11.28
N ALA A 248 -13.96 -4.96 -11.49
CA ALA A 248 -15.09 -4.29 -10.87
C ALA A 248 -15.20 -4.55 -9.37
N VAL A 249 -15.13 -5.81 -8.95
CA VAL A 249 -15.34 -6.19 -7.55
C VAL A 249 -14.27 -5.58 -6.62
N PRO A 250 -12.96 -5.73 -6.91
CA PRO A 250 -11.92 -5.18 -6.04
C PRO A 250 -11.99 -3.65 -5.92
N TYR A 251 -12.24 -2.94 -7.02
CA TYR A 251 -12.27 -1.47 -7.01
C TYR A 251 -13.54 -0.92 -6.37
N GLY A 252 -14.71 -1.51 -6.65
CA GLY A 252 -15.97 -1.10 -6.04
C GLY A 252 -15.91 -1.24 -4.51
N LEU A 253 -15.45 -2.40 -4.03
CA LEU A 253 -15.27 -2.65 -2.60
C LEU A 253 -14.20 -1.73 -1.98
N ALA A 254 -13.06 -1.57 -2.65
CA ALA A 254 -11.99 -0.72 -2.12
C ALA A 254 -12.42 0.73 -1.98
N MET A 255 -13.11 1.28 -2.98
CA MET A 255 -13.58 2.65 -2.94
C MET A 255 -14.59 2.86 -1.80
N LEU A 256 -15.55 1.95 -1.66
CA LEU A 256 -16.52 1.98 -0.56
C LEU A 256 -15.82 1.96 0.80
N LEU A 257 -14.93 0.99 1.02
CA LEU A 257 -14.22 0.83 2.29
C LEU A 257 -13.32 2.04 2.61
N VAL A 258 -12.60 2.58 1.63
CA VAL A 258 -11.72 3.75 1.82
C VAL A 258 -12.55 5.00 2.14
N CYS A 259 -13.64 5.26 1.41
CA CYS A 259 -14.50 6.41 1.68
C CYS A 259 -15.18 6.31 3.06
N LEU A 260 -15.65 5.12 3.43
CA LEU A 260 -16.18 4.85 4.78
C LEU A 260 -15.11 5.08 5.84
N ALA A 261 -13.88 4.57 5.65
CA ALA A 261 -12.80 4.76 6.61
C ALA A 261 -12.38 6.23 6.79
N TYR A 262 -12.45 7.06 5.74
CA TYR A 262 -12.20 8.50 5.87
C TYR A 262 -13.39 9.27 6.45
N GLY A 263 -14.63 8.82 6.21
CA GLY A 263 -15.83 9.43 6.77
C GLY A 263 -16.13 9.04 8.21
N TRP A 264 -15.55 7.93 8.67
CA TRP A 264 -15.81 7.34 9.99
C TRP A 264 -14.77 7.77 11.03
N GLN A 265 -15.22 8.34 12.15
CA GLN A 265 -14.36 8.60 13.31
C GLN A 265 -14.24 7.36 14.20
N ALA A 266 -13.15 6.61 14.01
CA ALA A 266 -12.89 5.42 14.83
C ALA A 266 -12.06 5.78 16.06
N LYS A 267 -12.42 5.21 17.22
CA LYS A 267 -11.59 5.33 18.43
C LYS A 267 -10.22 4.71 18.20
N ASP A 268 -9.15 5.42 18.56
CA ASP A 268 -7.81 4.84 18.51
C ASP A 268 -7.70 3.70 19.54
N ARG A 269 -7.07 2.60 19.15
CA ARG A 269 -6.75 1.49 20.05
C ARG A 269 -5.30 1.12 19.85
N VAL A 270 -4.58 0.99 20.96
CA VAL A 270 -3.13 0.72 20.99
C VAL A 270 -2.73 -0.44 20.07
N PHE A 271 -3.52 -1.51 20.01
CA PHE A 271 -3.25 -2.65 19.13
C PHE A 271 -3.16 -2.26 17.64
N PHE A 272 -4.21 -1.61 17.09
CA PHE A 272 -4.20 -1.19 15.69
C PHE A 272 -3.13 -0.13 15.45
N SER A 273 -2.88 0.68 16.48
CA SER A 273 -1.90 1.73 16.43
C SER A 273 -0.47 1.16 16.27
N ALA A 274 -0.18 0.04 16.93
CA ALA A 274 1.08 -0.71 16.82
C ALA A 274 1.17 -1.63 15.59
N ALA A 275 0.05 -2.24 15.17
CA ALA A 275 0.04 -3.21 14.07
C ALA A 275 0.08 -2.55 12.67
N ALA A 276 -0.54 -1.39 12.48
CA ALA A 276 -0.62 -0.76 11.16
C ALA A 276 0.73 -0.41 10.51
N PRO A 277 1.75 0.05 11.25
CA PRO A 277 3.11 0.21 10.72
C PRO A 277 3.70 -1.08 10.14
N LEU A 278 3.34 -2.26 10.66
CA LEU A 278 3.87 -3.55 10.20
C LEU A 278 3.30 -4.00 8.85
N THR A 279 2.20 -3.40 8.39
CA THR A 279 1.50 -3.83 7.16
C THR A 279 2.38 -3.77 5.90
N PHE A 280 3.33 -2.83 5.84
CA PHE A 280 4.25 -2.72 4.71
C PHE A 280 5.31 -3.84 4.71
N GLY A 281 5.94 -4.10 5.86
CA GLY A 281 6.82 -5.26 6.01
C GLY A 281 6.11 -6.59 5.78
N ILE A 282 4.88 -6.79 6.27
CA ILE A 282 4.09 -7.99 5.97
C ILE A 282 3.88 -8.14 4.46
N TYR A 283 3.51 -7.06 3.77
CA TYR A 283 3.38 -7.07 2.30
C TYR A 283 4.67 -7.54 1.61
N LEU A 284 5.83 -7.10 2.10
CA LEU A 284 7.12 -7.45 1.50
C LEU A 284 7.59 -8.88 1.85
N ILE A 285 7.34 -9.35 3.06
CA ILE A 285 7.87 -10.60 3.61
C ILE A 285 6.98 -11.81 3.30
N HIS A 286 5.66 -11.62 3.18
CA HIS A 286 4.72 -12.74 3.08
C HIS A 286 5.00 -13.75 1.96
N PRO A 287 5.53 -13.41 0.77
CA PRO A 287 5.82 -14.41 -0.25
C PRO A 287 6.91 -15.40 0.20
N LEU A 288 7.92 -14.92 0.95
CA LEU A 288 8.99 -15.77 1.48
C LEU A 288 8.45 -16.72 2.56
N VAL A 289 7.62 -16.19 3.47
CA VAL A 289 7.01 -16.99 4.54
C VAL A 289 6.03 -18.01 3.96
N ALA A 290 5.18 -17.60 3.02
CA ALA A 290 4.26 -18.49 2.32
C ALA A 290 5.00 -19.61 1.60
N TYR A 291 6.13 -19.31 0.96
CA TYR A 291 6.98 -20.32 0.31
C TYR A 291 7.49 -21.38 1.30
N GLY A 292 7.97 -20.96 2.48
CA GLY A 292 8.40 -21.89 3.53
C GLY A 292 7.25 -22.70 4.12
N LEU A 293 6.11 -22.05 4.42
CA LEU A 293 4.94 -22.70 4.98
C LEU A 293 4.30 -23.73 4.04
N LYS A 294 4.37 -23.52 2.72
CA LYS A 294 3.88 -24.49 1.73
C LYS A 294 4.58 -25.86 1.82
N GLN A 295 5.75 -25.94 2.46
CA GLN A 295 6.45 -27.21 2.71
C GLN A 295 5.87 -27.98 3.91
N LEU A 296 5.14 -27.31 4.80
CA LEU A 296 4.63 -27.87 6.06
C LEU A 296 3.11 -27.99 6.07
N VAL A 297 2.42 -27.08 5.38
CA VAL A 297 0.96 -26.98 5.36
C VAL A 297 0.49 -26.93 3.92
N VAL A 298 -0.39 -27.87 3.54
CA VAL A 298 -1.04 -27.88 2.24
C VAL A 298 -2.13 -26.79 2.22
N PRO A 299 -1.97 -25.69 1.45
CA PRO A 299 -2.88 -24.56 1.53
C PRO A 299 -4.33 -24.91 1.19
N SER A 300 -4.54 -25.84 0.25
CA SER A 300 -5.87 -26.24 -0.24
C SER A 300 -6.76 -26.89 0.83
N GLN A 301 -6.16 -27.44 1.89
CA GLN A 301 -6.90 -28.06 2.99
C GLN A 301 -7.14 -27.09 4.16
N HIS A 302 -6.28 -26.08 4.32
CA HIS A 302 -6.23 -25.25 5.52
C HIS A 302 -5.99 -23.76 5.23
N PHE A 303 -6.77 -23.15 4.33
CA PHE A 303 -6.60 -21.75 3.91
C PHE A 303 -6.51 -20.75 5.07
N VAL A 304 -7.43 -20.84 6.03
CA VAL A 304 -7.49 -19.90 7.17
C VAL A 304 -6.22 -20.01 8.02
N ALA A 305 -5.80 -21.23 8.36
CA ALA A 305 -4.60 -21.46 9.13
C ALA A 305 -3.35 -21.01 8.37
N PHE A 306 -3.25 -21.33 7.08
CA PHE A 306 -2.13 -20.93 6.22
C PHE A 306 -1.99 -19.40 6.14
N VAL A 307 -3.10 -18.67 5.91
CA VAL A 307 -3.10 -17.21 5.85
C VAL A 307 -2.77 -16.61 7.22
N ALA A 308 -3.40 -17.09 8.30
CA ALA A 308 -3.14 -16.60 9.65
C ALA A 308 -1.66 -16.78 10.04
N LEU A 309 -1.10 -17.97 9.82
CA LEU A 309 0.32 -18.24 10.08
C LEU A 309 1.22 -17.36 9.22
N THR A 310 0.91 -17.19 7.93
CA THR A 310 1.69 -16.33 7.04
C THR A 310 1.72 -14.89 7.53
N VAL A 311 0.56 -14.33 7.90
CA VAL A 311 0.44 -12.96 8.43
C VAL A 311 1.18 -12.82 9.77
N CYS A 312 0.97 -13.75 10.70
CA CYS A 312 1.59 -13.72 12.03
C CYS A 312 3.11 -13.82 11.96
N ILE A 313 3.64 -14.80 11.23
CA ILE A 313 5.09 -14.99 11.07
C ILE A 313 5.70 -13.79 10.35
N SER A 314 5.06 -13.30 9.28
CA SER A 314 5.54 -12.11 8.56
C SER A 314 5.50 -10.85 9.44
N GLY A 315 4.48 -10.71 10.29
CA GLY A 315 4.35 -9.63 11.27
C GLY A 315 5.43 -9.67 12.34
N LEU A 316 5.73 -10.86 12.88
CA LEU A 316 6.82 -11.07 13.84
C LEU A 316 8.19 -10.79 13.22
N LEU A 317 8.45 -11.27 12.00
CA LEU A 317 9.69 -10.97 11.28
C LEU A 317 9.81 -9.47 11.01
N THR A 318 8.73 -8.81 10.59
CA THR A 318 8.71 -7.35 10.41
C THR A 318 9.03 -6.63 11.72
N LEU A 319 8.38 -7.01 12.82
CA LEU A 319 8.60 -6.42 14.14
C LEU A 319 10.05 -6.57 14.59
N SER A 320 10.64 -7.75 14.39
CA SER A 320 12.06 -7.99 14.66
C SER A 320 12.95 -7.07 13.83
N LEU A 321 12.68 -6.92 12.53
CA LEU A 321 13.46 -6.06 11.63
C LEU A 321 13.35 -4.58 11.95
N VAL A 322 12.19 -4.10 12.42
CA VAL A 322 11.96 -2.70 12.84
C VAL A 322 12.89 -2.27 13.98
N ASN A 323 13.32 -3.21 14.82
CA ASN A 323 14.26 -2.96 15.92
C ASN A 323 15.74 -3.02 15.49
N THR A 324 16.03 -3.21 14.19
CA THR A 324 17.39 -3.32 13.66
C THR A 324 17.73 -2.19 12.69
N ARG A 325 18.96 -2.18 12.17
CA ARG A 325 19.38 -1.30 11.06
C ARG A 325 18.59 -1.55 9.77
N LEU A 326 17.93 -2.70 9.64
CA LEU A 326 17.12 -3.06 8.47
C LEU A 326 15.72 -2.43 8.49
N ARG A 327 15.33 -1.71 9.55
CA ARG A 327 14.02 -1.03 9.65
C ARG A 327 13.66 -0.13 8.47
N ARG A 328 14.64 0.36 7.73
CA ARG A 328 14.43 1.21 6.54
C ARG A 328 13.91 0.44 5.33
N PHE A 329 13.94 -0.89 5.38
CA PHE A 329 13.54 -1.79 4.29
C PHE A 329 12.20 -2.50 4.54
N VAL A 330 11.51 -2.20 5.65
CA VAL A 330 10.25 -2.80 6.09
C VAL A 330 9.23 -1.78 6.58
#